data_AF-A0A7Y9DMT4-F1
#
_entry.id   AF-A0A7Y9DMT4-F1
#
_cell.length_a   1.000
_cell.length_b   1.000
_cell.length_c   1.000
_cell.angle_alpha   90.00
_cell.angle_beta   90.00
_cell.angle_gamma   90.00
#
_symmetry.space_group_name_H-M   'P 1'
#
loop_
_entity.id
_entity.type
_entity.pdbx_description
1 polymer ?
#
loop_
_entity_poly.entity_id
_entity_poly.type
_entity_poly.pdbx_seq_one_letter_code
_entity_poly.pdbx_strand_id
1 'polypeptide(L)'
;MDETTPRRPRRRLLTAGCAGAAALVLATAGPAAADTSVATANALKFTAVLSTGSGTVTATSGASTTGNTTPLLSVLGTQNVVQAGALVQQAVALDTGFSAACAGLVAPNGSISVGADGTCVPSGGTGQVVIALGSATLKADAVLATCTARSDGTTTEGVKLVNASVTGGTVAGGSLGTNPAAGTTLTVKAPLTGLTLATLGLRSTDVPSGAGSVRTSALKVSLAADLTALTIGTVTCGANAKTVPANALPGPALPLSAAALVAVGLRFRRPVLHALTSRSTRRG
;
A
#
# COMPACT_ATOMS: atom_id res chain seq x y z
N MET A 1 -17.52 40.25 87.51
CA MET A 1 -18.16 39.14 86.78
C MET A 1 -17.28 38.91 85.56
N ASP A 2 -16.05 38.42 85.71
CA ASP A 2 -15.62 37.21 86.41
C ASP A 2 -16.29 35.97 85.82
N GLU A 3 -15.69 35.43 84.75
CA GLU A 3 -15.64 33.99 84.53
C GLU A 3 -14.39 33.62 83.74
N THR A 4 -13.43 33.12 84.50
CA THR A 4 -12.23 32.40 84.06
C THR A 4 -12.58 30.94 83.86
N THR A 5 -12.07 30.28 82.80
CA THR A 5 -11.60 28.86 82.70
C THR A 5 -11.62 28.34 81.23
N PRO A 6 -11.01 27.18 80.88
CA PRO A 6 -9.56 27.00 80.69
C PRO A 6 -9.19 26.36 79.32
N ARG A 7 -7.91 26.49 78.92
CA ARG A 7 -7.30 25.72 77.82
C ARG A 7 -7.27 24.22 78.13
N ARG A 8 -7.63 23.36 77.16
CA ARG A 8 -7.22 21.93 77.10
C ARG A 8 -6.90 21.47 75.66
N PRO A 9 -6.11 20.39 75.51
CA PRO A 9 -5.02 20.30 74.54
C PRO A 9 -5.39 19.58 73.24
N ARG A 10 -4.54 19.83 72.22
CA ARG A 10 -4.38 19.08 70.98
C ARG A 10 -4.56 17.57 71.19
N ARG A 11 -5.53 16.97 70.48
CA ARG A 11 -5.44 15.57 70.03
C ARG A 11 -5.35 15.56 68.51
N ARG A 12 -4.12 15.37 68.02
CA ARG A 12 -3.86 14.81 66.69
C ARG A 12 -4.45 13.40 66.69
N LEU A 13 -5.58 13.23 66.00
CA LEU A 13 -6.05 11.91 65.58
C LEU A 13 -5.66 11.76 64.11
N LEU A 14 -4.46 11.19 63.94
CA LEU A 14 -4.10 10.41 62.77
C LEU A 14 -5.18 9.34 62.59
N THR A 15 -6.06 9.54 61.61
CA THR A 15 -6.84 8.46 61.02
C THR A 15 -6.43 8.35 59.57
N ALA A 16 -5.44 7.49 59.37
CA ALA A 16 -5.10 6.90 58.09
C ALA A 16 -6.22 5.94 57.66
N GLY A 17 -6.48 5.88 56.35
CA GLY A 17 -7.48 5.01 55.72
C GLY A 17 -8.68 5.86 55.28
N CYS A 18 -8.91 6.12 54.00
CA CYS A 18 -8.81 5.20 52.87
C CYS A 18 -7.99 5.83 51.73
N ALA A 19 -6.82 5.26 51.43
CA ALA A 19 -6.22 5.45 50.12
C ALA A 19 -7.17 4.82 49.10
N GLY A 20 -7.78 5.66 48.27
CA GLY A 20 -8.73 5.25 47.26
C GLY A 20 -8.09 4.26 46.30
N ALA A 21 -8.61 3.05 46.28
CA ALA A 21 -8.43 2.12 45.17
C ALA A 21 -9.34 2.56 44.01
N ALA A 22 -9.14 3.77 43.50
CA ALA A 22 -9.51 4.09 42.13
C ALA A 22 -8.38 3.52 41.27
N ALA A 23 -8.37 2.21 41.08
CA ALA A 23 -7.58 1.59 40.04
C ALA A 23 -8.11 2.17 38.73
N LEU A 24 -7.44 3.21 38.22
CA LEU A 24 -7.63 3.68 36.86
C LEU A 24 -7.46 2.43 35.98
N VAL A 25 -8.58 1.93 35.47
CA VAL A 25 -8.59 1.09 34.30
C VAL A 25 -8.08 2.00 33.19
N LEU A 26 -6.76 2.05 33.04
CA LEU A 26 -6.10 2.43 31.79
C LEU A 26 -6.55 1.37 30.79
N ALA A 27 -7.77 1.53 30.28
CA ALA A 27 -8.21 0.89 29.06
C ALA A 27 -7.23 1.38 28.01
N THR A 28 -6.19 0.59 27.78
CA THR A 28 -5.28 0.77 26.65
C THR A 28 -6.17 0.60 25.43
N ALA A 29 -6.69 1.70 24.91
CA ALA A 29 -7.26 1.74 23.58
C ALA A 29 -6.14 1.25 22.67
N GLY A 30 -6.22 -0.02 22.27
CA GLY A 30 -5.29 -0.58 21.31
C GLY A 30 -5.33 0.29 20.05
N PRO A 31 -4.22 0.36 19.28
CA PRO A 31 -4.26 1.03 18.01
C PRO A 31 -5.43 0.47 17.21
N ALA A 32 -6.37 1.34 16.81
CA ALA A 32 -7.47 0.96 15.95
C ALA A 32 -6.84 0.34 14.70
N ALA A 33 -7.11 -0.93 14.46
CA ALA A 33 -6.60 -1.61 13.28
C ALA A 33 -7.17 -0.88 12.06
N ALA A 34 -6.31 -0.21 11.29
CA ALA A 34 -6.67 0.51 10.07
C ALA A 34 -6.51 -0.41 8.86
N ASP A 35 -7.38 -0.25 7.87
CA ASP A 35 -7.35 -1.07 6.64
C ASP A 35 -5.98 -0.91 5.97
N THR A 36 -5.40 -2.03 5.53
CA THR A 36 -4.12 -1.99 4.82
C THR A 36 -4.36 -1.91 3.32
N SER A 37 -3.60 -1.05 2.64
CA SER A 37 -3.67 -0.90 1.19
C SER A 37 -2.28 -0.81 0.58
N VAL A 38 -2.13 -1.42 -0.61
CA VAL A 38 -0.86 -1.43 -1.35
C VAL A 38 -1.12 -1.16 -2.83
N ALA A 39 -0.32 -0.29 -3.42
CA ALA A 39 -0.30 0.01 -4.85
C ALA A 39 1.13 0.03 -5.36
N THR A 40 1.36 -0.49 -6.58
CA THR A 40 2.64 -0.39 -7.28
C THR A 40 2.45 0.03 -8.72
N ALA A 41 3.41 0.82 -9.23
CA ALA A 41 3.42 1.30 -10.59
C ALA A 41 4.83 1.21 -11.20
N ASN A 42 4.91 0.77 -12.45
CA ASN A 42 6.13 0.65 -13.22
C ASN A 42 5.85 1.07 -14.68
N ALA A 43 6.41 2.18 -15.11
CA ALA A 43 6.17 2.76 -16.43
C ALA A 43 6.73 1.91 -17.57
N LEU A 44 7.90 1.29 -17.38
CA LEU A 44 8.59 0.52 -18.41
C LEU A 44 9.42 -0.62 -17.84
N LYS A 45 9.19 -1.81 -18.38
CA LYS A 45 10.02 -2.99 -18.15
C LYS A 45 10.52 -3.53 -19.47
N PHE A 46 11.84 -3.56 -19.62
CA PHE A 46 12.51 -4.20 -20.75
C PHE A 46 12.98 -5.59 -20.33
N THR A 47 12.61 -6.60 -21.11
CA THR A 47 13.06 -7.98 -20.91
C THR A 47 14.00 -8.33 -22.05
N ALA A 48 15.30 -8.20 -21.77
CA ALA A 48 16.39 -8.76 -22.57
C ALA A 48 17.38 -9.46 -21.64
N VAL A 49 18.52 -9.89 -22.18
CA VAL A 49 19.61 -10.57 -21.45
C VAL A 49 20.01 -9.82 -20.16
N LEU A 50 19.81 -8.50 -20.11
CA LEU A 50 19.84 -7.68 -18.90
C LEU A 50 18.50 -6.95 -18.77
N SER A 51 17.73 -7.25 -17.72
CA SER A 51 16.45 -6.58 -17.48
C SER A 51 16.70 -5.16 -16.98
N THR A 52 16.35 -4.15 -17.78
CA THR A 52 16.37 -2.73 -17.42
C THR A 52 14.94 -2.19 -17.36
N GLY A 53 14.67 -1.21 -16.51
CA GLY A 53 13.33 -0.65 -16.38
C GLY A 53 13.32 0.70 -15.68
N SER A 54 12.15 1.35 -15.64
CA SER A 54 11.94 2.66 -15.03
C SER A 54 12.01 2.66 -13.49
N GLY A 55 12.27 1.50 -12.88
CA GLY A 55 12.07 1.27 -11.46
C GLY A 55 10.59 1.10 -11.10
N THR A 56 10.32 0.54 -9.93
CA THR A 56 8.97 0.37 -9.40
C THR A 56 8.75 1.38 -8.28
N VAL A 57 7.61 2.07 -8.30
CA VAL A 57 7.13 2.81 -7.13
C VAL A 57 6.08 2.02 -6.39
N THR A 58 6.09 2.17 -5.08
CA THR A 58 5.18 1.49 -4.15
C THR A 58 4.60 2.52 -3.21
N ALA A 59 3.28 2.44 -2.97
CA ALA A 59 2.59 3.17 -1.92
C ALA A 59 1.92 2.16 -0.98
N THR A 60 1.99 2.45 0.32
CA THR A 60 1.39 1.64 1.38
C THR A 60 0.61 2.57 2.31
N SER A 61 -0.60 2.19 2.72
CA SER A 61 -1.46 2.81 3.75
C SER A 61 -1.11 4.24 4.17
N GLY A 62 -1.84 5.21 3.59
CA GLY A 62 -1.70 6.64 3.87
C GLY A 62 -0.68 7.35 2.99
N ALA A 63 -0.02 6.64 2.07
CA ALA A 63 1.02 7.18 1.21
C ALA A 63 0.55 7.43 -0.24
N SER A 64 1.14 8.47 -0.84
CA SER A 64 1.13 8.69 -2.29
C SER A 64 2.58 8.82 -2.74
N THR A 65 2.98 8.01 -3.72
CA THR A 65 4.33 8.01 -4.27
C THR A 65 4.30 8.20 -5.78
N THR A 66 5.09 9.16 -6.25
CA THR A 66 5.34 9.39 -7.67
C THR A 66 6.75 8.91 -8.00
N GLY A 67 6.90 8.14 -9.07
CA GLY A 67 8.21 7.72 -9.53
C GLY A 67 8.87 8.79 -10.37
N ASN A 68 10.18 8.63 -10.54
CA ASN A 68 10.98 9.54 -11.34
C ASN A 68 10.40 9.63 -12.76
N THR A 69 9.87 10.80 -13.09
CA THR A 69 9.31 11.12 -14.42
C THR A 69 10.40 11.34 -15.47
N THR A 70 11.66 11.21 -15.06
CA THR A 70 12.86 11.64 -15.80
C THR A 70 14.08 10.76 -15.47
N PRO A 71 14.15 9.56 -16.03
CA PRO A 71 15.32 9.24 -16.83
C PRO A 71 14.96 9.56 -18.27
N LEU A 72 15.71 10.46 -18.92
CA LEU A 72 15.62 10.58 -20.37
C LEU A 72 15.81 9.16 -20.93
N LEU A 73 14.96 8.77 -21.88
CA LEU A 73 15.06 7.50 -22.60
C LEU A 73 16.47 7.24 -23.17
N SER A 74 17.29 8.28 -23.34
CA SER A 74 18.71 8.17 -23.68
C SER A 74 19.58 7.38 -22.69
N VAL A 75 19.13 7.20 -21.43
CA VAL A 75 19.87 6.45 -20.40
C VAL A 75 19.56 4.94 -20.43
N LEU A 76 18.52 4.51 -21.15
CA LEU A 76 18.14 3.09 -21.30
C LEU A 76 18.98 2.32 -22.34
N GLY A 77 20.08 2.91 -22.80
CA GLY A 77 21.01 2.32 -23.77
C GLY A 77 20.54 2.47 -25.21
N THR A 78 21.36 2.00 -26.14
CA THR A 78 21.27 2.05 -27.63
C THR A 78 20.01 1.43 -28.26
N GLN A 79 18.92 1.34 -27.52
CA GLN A 79 17.71 0.61 -27.89
C GLN A 79 16.76 1.52 -28.66
N ASN A 80 16.72 1.33 -29.98
CA ASN A 80 15.90 2.12 -30.92
C ASN A 80 14.38 1.96 -30.75
N VAL A 81 13.90 1.24 -29.73
CA VAL A 81 12.50 0.82 -29.61
C VAL A 81 11.60 1.94 -29.07
N VAL A 82 12.00 2.71 -28.06
CA VAL A 82 11.20 3.84 -27.56
C VAL A 82 11.96 5.13 -27.83
N GLN A 83 11.51 5.87 -28.84
CA GLN A 83 12.25 7.02 -29.40
C GLN A 83 11.84 8.35 -28.76
N ALA A 84 10.60 8.46 -28.30
CA ALA A 84 10.07 9.67 -27.69
C ALA A 84 8.97 9.36 -26.66
N GLY A 85 8.88 10.22 -25.64
CA GLY A 85 7.88 10.16 -24.57
C GLY A 85 8.49 10.48 -23.20
N ALA A 86 7.63 10.59 -22.20
CA ALA A 86 8.01 10.63 -20.79
C ALA A 86 7.46 9.41 -20.07
N LEU A 87 8.29 8.81 -19.22
CA LEU A 87 7.91 7.69 -18.36
C LEU A 87 7.20 8.25 -17.15
N VAL A 88 5.96 7.82 -16.89
CA VAL A 88 5.18 8.32 -15.77
C VAL A 88 4.63 7.18 -14.93
N GLN A 89 4.75 7.29 -13.61
CA GLN A 89 4.26 6.30 -12.67
C GLN A 89 3.86 6.95 -11.36
N GLN A 90 2.68 6.61 -10.84
CA GLN A 90 2.17 7.06 -9.56
C GLN A 90 1.40 5.92 -8.90
N ALA A 91 1.60 5.75 -7.60
CA ALA A 91 0.87 4.83 -6.76
C ALA A 91 0.28 5.59 -5.56
N VAL A 92 -0.96 5.28 -5.22
CA VAL A 92 -1.68 5.85 -4.07
C VAL A 92 -2.29 4.71 -3.27
N ALA A 93 -2.10 4.74 -1.96
CA ALA A 93 -2.65 3.78 -1.02
C ALA A 93 -3.18 4.55 0.18
N LEU A 94 -4.48 4.50 0.43
CA LEU A 94 -5.16 5.23 1.50
C LEU A 94 -5.45 4.33 2.70
N ASP A 95 -5.53 4.91 3.89
CA ASP A 95 -5.90 4.21 5.14
C ASP A 95 -7.37 3.74 5.18
N THR A 96 -8.14 4.06 4.14
CA THR A 96 -9.52 3.60 3.94
C THR A 96 -9.59 2.23 3.25
N GLY A 97 -8.45 1.57 3.02
CA GLY A 97 -8.40 0.32 2.26
C GLY A 97 -8.55 0.51 0.75
N PHE A 98 -8.43 1.74 0.24
CA PHE A 98 -8.41 2.04 -1.19
C PHE A 98 -6.98 2.13 -1.71
N SER A 99 -6.69 1.49 -2.83
CA SER A 99 -5.43 1.63 -3.55
C SER A 99 -5.67 1.88 -5.03
N ALA A 100 -4.82 2.71 -5.64
CA ALA A 100 -4.86 3.04 -7.05
C ALA A 100 -3.46 3.23 -7.61
N ALA A 101 -3.24 2.84 -8.86
CA ALA A 101 -1.96 3.03 -9.52
C ALA A 101 -2.15 3.38 -11.00
N CYS A 102 -1.26 4.26 -11.46
CA CYS A 102 -1.15 4.73 -12.82
C CYS A 102 0.28 4.54 -13.30
N ALA A 103 0.45 3.93 -14.48
CA ALA A 103 1.77 3.83 -15.09
C ALA A 103 1.67 3.85 -16.62
N GLY A 104 2.67 4.41 -17.28
CA GLY A 104 2.70 4.40 -18.74
C GLY A 104 3.68 5.36 -19.37
N LEU A 105 3.41 5.65 -20.63
CA LEU A 105 4.11 6.65 -21.43
C LEU A 105 3.15 7.78 -21.77
N VAL A 106 3.61 9.02 -21.65
CA VAL A 106 2.89 10.21 -22.10
C VAL A 106 3.77 11.03 -23.04
N ALA A 107 3.17 12.02 -23.69
CA ALA A 107 3.90 13.01 -24.47
C ALA A 107 5.11 13.57 -23.70
N PRO A 108 6.20 13.94 -24.39
CA PRO A 108 7.38 14.55 -23.76
C PRO A 108 7.01 15.70 -22.81
N ASN A 109 7.63 15.74 -21.63
CA ASN A 109 7.35 16.69 -20.54
C ASN A 109 5.92 16.60 -19.95
N GLY A 110 5.16 15.56 -20.31
CA GLY A 110 3.89 15.24 -19.67
C GLY A 110 4.09 14.63 -18.29
N SER A 111 3.03 14.69 -17.49
CA SER A 111 2.93 14.06 -16.18
C SER A 111 1.62 13.26 -16.09
N ILE A 112 1.44 12.54 -14.98
CA ILE A 112 0.21 11.81 -14.68
C ILE A 112 -0.21 12.09 -13.24
N SER A 113 -1.52 12.17 -13.02
CA SER A 113 -2.11 12.18 -11.69
C SER A 113 -3.13 11.07 -11.52
N VAL A 114 -3.18 10.49 -10.33
CA VAL A 114 -4.24 9.58 -9.88
C VAL A 114 -5.40 10.44 -9.33
N GLY A 115 -6.56 10.38 -9.97
CA GLY A 115 -7.79 11.03 -9.53
C GLY A 115 -8.37 10.40 -8.27
N ALA A 116 -9.34 11.06 -7.64
CA ALA A 116 -9.99 10.57 -6.42
C ALA A 116 -10.74 9.24 -6.61
N ASP A 117 -11.19 8.96 -7.84
CA ASP A 117 -11.82 7.71 -8.26
C ASP A 117 -10.80 6.65 -8.71
N GLY A 118 -9.50 6.97 -8.67
CA GLY A 118 -8.41 6.12 -9.16
C GLY A 118 -8.22 6.17 -10.68
N THR A 119 -8.88 7.09 -11.38
CA THR A 119 -8.62 7.31 -12.81
C THR A 119 -7.26 7.96 -13.03
N CYS A 120 -6.62 7.65 -14.16
CA CYS A 120 -5.35 8.23 -14.53
C CYS A 120 -5.56 9.41 -15.47
N VAL A 121 -5.17 10.60 -15.02
CA VAL A 121 -5.30 11.85 -15.78
C VAL A 121 -3.90 12.28 -16.25
N PRO A 122 -3.56 12.10 -17.53
CA PRO A 122 -2.34 12.69 -18.07
C PRO A 122 -2.51 14.21 -18.14
N SER A 123 -1.45 14.96 -17.81
CA SER A 123 -1.46 16.42 -17.91
C SER A 123 -0.17 16.96 -18.51
N GLY A 124 -0.29 18.04 -19.28
CA GLY A 124 0.84 18.68 -19.94
C GLY A 124 1.47 17.85 -21.07
N GLY A 125 2.63 18.31 -21.52
CA GLY A 125 3.40 17.71 -22.61
C GLY A 125 2.92 18.11 -24.01
N THR A 126 3.86 18.14 -24.94
CA THR A 126 3.59 18.34 -26.38
C THR A 126 4.39 17.33 -27.18
N GLY A 127 3.82 16.84 -28.28
CA GLY A 127 4.39 15.77 -29.08
C GLY A 127 3.75 14.41 -28.80
N GLN A 128 4.42 13.35 -29.25
CA GLN A 128 3.87 11.99 -29.24
C GLN A 128 4.86 11.02 -28.60
N VAL A 129 4.32 9.99 -27.97
CA VAL A 129 5.01 8.74 -27.68
C VAL A 129 5.29 8.04 -29.00
N VAL A 130 6.55 7.68 -29.23
CA VAL A 130 6.99 7.02 -30.46
C VAL A 130 7.68 5.72 -30.12
N ILE A 131 7.13 4.61 -30.63
CA ILE A 131 7.66 3.25 -30.43
C ILE A 131 7.97 2.64 -31.80
N ALA A 132 9.23 2.31 -32.04
CA ALA A 132 9.68 1.65 -33.26
C ALA A 132 9.37 0.15 -33.21
N LEU A 133 8.83 -0.36 -34.31
CA LEU A 133 8.41 -1.74 -34.51
C LEU A 133 9.11 -2.31 -35.76
N GLY A 134 10.44 -2.19 -35.83
CA GLY A 134 11.20 -2.45 -37.05
C GLY A 134 11.02 -1.32 -38.07
N SER A 135 10.45 -1.61 -39.24
CA SER A 135 10.16 -0.60 -40.27
C SER A 135 8.85 0.16 -40.05
N ALA A 136 8.04 -0.26 -39.07
CA ALA A 136 6.82 0.43 -38.66
C ALA A 136 7.03 1.23 -37.37
N THR A 137 6.10 2.14 -37.08
CA THR A 137 6.14 2.99 -35.89
C THR A 137 4.75 3.09 -35.29
N LEU A 138 4.65 2.83 -33.99
CA LEU A 138 3.46 3.13 -33.19
C LEU A 138 3.61 4.53 -32.60
N LYS A 139 2.60 5.37 -32.85
CA LYS A 139 2.49 6.73 -32.35
C LYS A 139 1.28 6.83 -31.46
N ALA A 140 1.38 7.50 -30.32
CA ALA A 140 0.26 7.78 -29.43
C ALA A 140 0.56 9.04 -28.61
N ASP A 141 -0.47 9.73 -28.12
CA ASP A 141 -0.25 10.85 -27.19
C ASP A 141 -0.01 10.34 -25.76
N ALA A 142 -0.65 9.21 -25.41
CA ALA A 142 -0.45 8.52 -24.15
C ALA A 142 -0.81 7.03 -24.24
N VAL A 143 -0.07 6.22 -23.50
CA VAL A 143 -0.29 4.78 -23.30
C VAL A 143 -0.29 4.52 -21.81
N LEU A 144 -1.46 4.34 -21.21
CA LEU A 144 -1.64 4.31 -19.76
C LEU A 144 -2.29 3.01 -19.30
N ALA A 145 -1.78 2.45 -18.21
CA ALA A 145 -2.45 1.43 -17.42
C ALA A 145 -2.94 2.03 -16.11
N THR A 146 -4.09 1.55 -15.67
CA THR A 146 -4.81 2.01 -14.49
C THR A 146 -5.25 0.78 -13.69
N CYS A 147 -5.11 0.82 -12.38
CA CYS A 147 -5.80 -0.12 -11.50
C CYS A 147 -6.33 0.57 -10.26
N THR A 148 -7.37 -0.03 -9.68
CA THR A 148 -7.87 0.26 -8.34
C THR A 148 -8.21 -1.03 -7.62
N ALA A 149 -8.07 -1.03 -6.30
CA ALA A 149 -8.57 -2.08 -5.42
C ALA A 149 -9.14 -1.48 -4.14
N ARG A 150 -10.11 -2.17 -3.52
CA ARG A 150 -10.73 -1.81 -2.24
C ARG A 150 -10.67 -2.96 -1.24
N SER A 151 -10.81 -2.65 0.05
CA SER A 151 -10.80 -3.64 1.14
C SER A 151 -12.03 -4.57 1.14
N ASP A 152 -13.07 -4.26 0.36
CA ASP A 152 -14.20 -5.16 0.07
C ASP A 152 -13.89 -6.20 -1.03
N GLY A 153 -12.67 -6.17 -1.59
CA GLY A 153 -12.23 -7.06 -2.66
C GLY A 153 -12.62 -6.59 -4.07
N THR A 154 -13.32 -5.45 -4.21
CA THR A 154 -13.61 -4.89 -5.53
C THR A 154 -12.32 -4.38 -6.18
N THR A 155 -12.13 -4.74 -7.45
CA THR A 155 -11.00 -4.30 -8.25
C THR A 155 -11.50 -3.74 -9.57
N THR A 156 -10.77 -2.77 -10.10
CA THR A 156 -11.01 -2.26 -11.45
C THR A 156 -9.65 -2.07 -12.11
N GLU A 157 -9.59 -2.37 -13.39
CA GLU A 157 -8.40 -2.21 -14.20
C GLU A 157 -8.80 -1.66 -15.57
N GLY A 158 -7.89 -0.92 -16.17
CA GLY A 158 -8.15 -0.27 -17.45
C GLY A 158 -6.86 0.10 -18.16
N VAL A 159 -6.96 0.19 -19.47
CA VAL A 159 -5.90 0.66 -20.34
C VAL A 159 -6.47 1.74 -21.23
N LYS A 160 -5.71 2.83 -21.39
CA LYS A 160 -6.09 3.95 -22.25
C LYS A 160 -4.97 4.22 -23.26
N LEU A 161 -5.33 4.15 -24.54
CA LEU A 161 -4.48 4.52 -25.67
C LEU A 161 -5.05 5.82 -26.26
N VAL A 162 -4.34 6.93 -26.13
CA VAL A 162 -4.80 8.23 -26.64
C VAL A 162 -4.21 8.46 -28.03
N ASN A 163 -5.09 8.59 -29.03
CA ASN A 163 -4.72 8.85 -30.43
C ASN A 163 -3.66 7.87 -30.99
N ALA A 164 -3.76 6.59 -30.58
CA ALA A 164 -2.79 5.58 -30.99
C ALA A 164 -2.99 5.18 -32.46
N SER A 165 -1.91 5.16 -33.22
CA SER A 165 -1.88 4.75 -34.63
C SER A 165 -0.57 4.08 -35.01
N VAL A 166 -0.61 3.15 -35.96
CA VAL A 166 0.58 2.55 -36.55
C VAL A 166 0.80 3.13 -37.94
N THR A 167 2.02 3.59 -38.21
CA THR A 167 2.47 4.06 -39.52
C THR A 167 3.59 3.17 -40.05
N GLY A 168 3.71 3.01 -41.37
CA GLY A 168 4.78 2.18 -41.98
C GLY A 168 4.53 0.66 -41.92
N GLY A 169 3.34 0.22 -41.49
CA GLY A 169 2.94 -1.18 -41.45
C GLY A 169 1.42 -1.34 -41.51
N THR A 170 0.97 -2.57 -41.71
CA THR A 170 -0.45 -2.94 -41.65
C THR A 170 -0.75 -3.65 -40.33
N VAL A 171 -1.82 -3.25 -39.65
CA VAL A 171 -2.27 -3.88 -38.40
C VAL A 171 -3.30 -4.96 -38.73
N ALA A 172 -3.02 -6.19 -38.33
CA ALA A 172 -3.96 -7.31 -38.37
C ALA A 172 -4.46 -7.63 -36.96
N GLY A 173 -5.69 -8.14 -36.86
CA GLY A 173 -6.30 -8.53 -35.58
C GLY A 173 -7.19 -7.48 -34.92
N GLY A 174 -7.41 -6.32 -35.55
CA GLY A 174 -8.34 -5.28 -35.07
C GLY A 174 -7.78 -3.87 -35.16
N SER A 175 -8.41 -2.94 -34.43
CA SER A 175 -7.97 -1.55 -34.31
C SER A 175 -7.30 -1.27 -32.96
N LEU A 176 -6.38 -0.30 -32.93
CA LEU A 176 -5.92 0.35 -31.70
C LEU A 176 -7.07 1.21 -31.13
N GLY A 177 -8.07 0.55 -30.52
CA GLY A 177 -9.15 1.26 -29.83
C GLY A 177 -8.60 2.05 -28.65
N THR A 178 -9.29 3.13 -28.26
CA THR A 178 -8.88 3.95 -27.10
C THR A 178 -8.90 3.17 -25.80
N ASN A 179 -9.80 2.19 -25.67
CA ASN A 179 -9.94 1.29 -24.54
C ASN A 179 -10.01 -0.17 -25.04
N PRO A 180 -8.86 -0.82 -25.33
CA PRO A 180 -8.86 -2.17 -25.85
C PRO A 180 -9.43 -3.18 -24.83
N ALA A 181 -10.10 -4.22 -25.33
CA ALA A 181 -10.57 -5.32 -24.50
C ALA A 181 -9.38 -6.09 -23.90
N ALA A 182 -9.60 -6.76 -22.76
CA ALA A 182 -8.56 -7.55 -22.11
C ALA A 182 -8.02 -8.64 -23.04
N GLY A 183 -6.68 -8.79 -23.09
CA GLY A 183 -6.01 -9.79 -23.92
C GLY A 183 -6.04 -9.53 -25.43
N THR A 184 -6.43 -8.32 -25.86
CA THR A 184 -6.44 -7.97 -27.30
C THR A 184 -5.03 -8.08 -27.86
N THR A 185 -4.84 -8.90 -28.89
CA THR A 185 -3.54 -9.07 -29.55
C THR A 185 -3.62 -8.56 -30.98
N LEU A 186 -2.70 -7.66 -31.35
CA LEU A 186 -2.59 -7.12 -32.70
C LEU A 186 -1.24 -7.52 -33.30
N THR A 187 -1.22 -7.82 -34.59
CA THR A 187 0.01 -8.14 -35.32
C THR A 187 0.31 -7.03 -36.31
N VAL A 188 1.49 -6.42 -36.20
CA VAL A 188 1.97 -5.43 -37.15
C VAL A 188 2.80 -6.14 -38.20
N LYS A 189 2.40 -6.00 -39.46
CA LYS A 189 3.06 -6.62 -40.62
C LYS A 189 3.68 -5.56 -41.53
N ALA A 190 4.76 -5.93 -42.21
CA ALA A 190 5.38 -5.13 -43.24
C ALA A 190 4.41 -4.98 -44.44
N PRO A 191 4.26 -3.76 -45.00
CA PRO A 191 3.20 -3.48 -45.97
C PRO A 191 3.38 -4.19 -47.31
N LEU A 192 4.61 -4.55 -47.68
CA LEU A 192 4.93 -5.15 -48.99
C LEU A 192 5.20 -6.66 -48.92
N THR A 193 5.74 -7.15 -47.80
CA THR A 193 6.15 -8.57 -47.67
C THR A 193 5.19 -9.39 -46.81
N GLY A 194 4.29 -8.74 -46.05
CA GLY A 194 3.41 -9.41 -45.11
C GLY A 194 4.12 -10.05 -43.91
N LEU A 195 5.44 -9.87 -43.79
CA LEU A 195 6.24 -10.37 -42.68
C LEU A 195 5.80 -9.71 -41.37
N THR A 196 5.68 -10.50 -40.31
CA THR A 196 5.39 -9.99 -38.97
C THR A 196 6.59 -9.18 -38.48
N LEU A 197 6.35 -7.91 -38.16
CA LEU A 197 7.34 -7.01 -37.57
C LEU A 197 7.29 -7.05 -36.05
N ALA A 198 6.07 -7.00 -35.50
CA ALA A 198 5.82 -6.98 -34.07
C ALA A 198 4.45 -7.56 -33.72
N THR A 199 4.35 -8.08 -32.50
CA THR A 199 3.08 -8.43 -31.87
C THR A 199 2.84 -7.50 -30.70
N LEU A 200 1.66 -6.88 -30.66
CA LEU A 200 1.21 -5.95 -29.63
C LEU A 200 0.15 -6.66 -28.77
N GLY A 201 0.49 -6.99 -27.53
CA GLY A 201 -0.46 -7.42 -26.52
C GLY A 201 -1.00 -6.21 -25.76
N LEU A 202 -2.27 -5.87 -25.99
CA LEU A 202 -2.96 -4.79 -25.29
C LEU A 202 -3.70 -5.33 -24.08
N ARG A 203 -3.67 -4.58 -22.97
CA ARG A 203 -4.36 -4.94 -21.73
C ARG A 203 -4.09 -6.39 -21.35
N SER A 204 -2.82 -6.67 -21.04
CA SER A 204 -2.46 -7.97 -20.48
C SER A 204 -2.75 -7.93 -18.99
N THR A 205 -3.81 -8.60 -18.59
CA THR A 205 -4.13 -8.85 -17.19
C THR A 205 -3.46 -10.15 -16.78
N ASP A 206 -2.55 -10.08 -15.81
CA ASP A 206 -1.95 -11.28 -15.24
C ASP A 206 -2.83 -11.76 -14.06
N VAL A 207 -2.85 -13.07 -13.82
CA VAL A 207 -3.64 -13.68 -12.74
C VAL A 207 -3.31 -13.00 -11.40
N PRO A 208 -4.31 -12.57 -10.62
CA PRO A 208 -4.09 -11.78 -9.41
C PRO A 208 -3.22 -12.52 -8.38
N SER A 209 -2.42 -11.77 -7.62
CA SER A 209 -1.56 -12.28 -6.54
C SER A 209 -2.34 -12.71 -5.28
N GLY A 210 -3.68 -12.66 -5.31
CA GLY A 210 -4.59 -13.00 -4.23
C GLY A 210 -5.99 -12.41 -4.46
N ALA A 211 -6.97 -12.79 -3.64
CA ALA A 211 -8.29 -12.17 -3.66
C ALA A 211 -8.19 -10.65 -3.37
N GLY A 212 -8.94 -9.82 -4.10
CA GLY A 212 -8.90 -8.36 -3.95
C GLY A 212 -7.62 -7.69 -4.48
N SER A 213 -6.83 -8.38 -5.29
CA SER A 213 -5.71 -7.79 -6.04
C SER A 213 -5.95 -7.86 -7.54
N VAL A 214 -5.31 -6.96 -8.28
CA VAL A 214 -5.31 -6.95 -9.75
C VAL A 214 -3.96 -6.47 -10.26
N ARG A 215 -3.49 -7.06 -11.35
CA ARG A 215 -2.29 -6.66 -12.06
C ARG A 215 -2.58 -6.52 -13.54
N THR A 216 -2.29 -5.35 -14.11
CA THR A 216 -2.52 -5.09 -15.53
C THR A 216 -1.34 -4.36 -16.17
N SER A 217 -1.12 -4.65 -17.44
CA SER A 217 -0.13 -3.97 -18.28
C SER A 217 -0.81 -3.30 -19.48
N ALA A 218 -0.43 -2.07 -19.81
CA ALA A 218 -1.02 -1.31 -20.92
C ALA A 218 -0.72 -1.95 -22.27
N LEU A 219 0.57 -2.15 -22.56
CA LEU A 219 1.07 -2.60 -23.84
C LEU A 219 2.29 -3.49 -23.66
N LYS A 220 2.23 -4.71 -24.18
CA LYS A 220 3.36 -5.61 -24.36
C LYS A 220 3.73 -5.60 -25.85
N VAL A 221 4.98 -5.26 -26.18
CA VAL A 221 5.52 -5.28 -27.54
C VAL A 221 6.54 -6.41 -27.62
N SER A 222 6.32 -7.33 -28.55
CA SER A 222 7.28 -8.37 -28.90
C SER A 222 7.70 -8.16 -30.34
N LEU A 223 8.99 -7.86 -30.54
CA LEU A 223 9.55 -7.70 -31.88
C LEU A 223 9.83 -9.08 -32.48
N ALA A 224 9.60 -9.25 -33.78
CA ALA A 224 9.81 -10.54 -34.43
C ALA A 224 11.31 -10.84 -34.68
N ALA A 225 12.11 -9.80 -34.88
CA ALA A 225 13.54 -9.93 -35.19
C ALA A 225 14.42 -10.09 -33.94
N ASP A 226 13.94 -9.64 -32.78
CA ASP A 226 14.70 -9.61 -31.53
C ASP A 226 13.90 -10.33 -30.44
N LEU A 227 14.53 -11.17 -29.63
CA LEU A 227 13.91 -11.78 -28.43
C LEU A 227 13.61 -10.75 -27.32
N THR A 228 13.50 -9.47 -27.68
CA THR A 228 13.25 -8.37 -26.76
C THR A 228 11.75 -8.19 -26.59
N ALA A 229 11.31 -8.22 -25.34
CA ALA A 229 9.94 -7.91 -24.97
C ALA A 229 9.92 -6.62 -24.15
N LEU A 230 9.16 -5.65 -24.64
CA LEU A 230 8.92 -4.40 -23.96
C LEU A 230 7.53 -4.44 -23.30
N THR A 231 7.46 -4.17 -22.01
CA THR A 231 6.18 -4.01 -21.31
C THR A 231 6.07 -2.57 -20.82
N ILE A 232 5.01 -1.89 -21.23
CA ILE A 232 4.69 -0.50 -20.88
C ILE A 232 3.54 -0.48 -19.90
N GLY A 233 3.68 0.35 -18.86
CA GLY A 233 2.65 0.64 -17.88
C GLY A 233 2.17 -0.62 -17.16
N THR A 234 2.97 -1.16 -16.25
CA THR A 234 2.54 -2.23 -15.35
C THR A 234 2.11 -1.64 -14.03
N VAL A 235 0.89 -1.95 -13.60
CA VAL A 235 0.33 -1.52 -12.31
C VAL A 235 -0.19 -2.73 -11.55
N THR A 236 -0.02 -2.71 -10.24
CA THR A 236 -0.62 -3.70 -9.33
C THR A 236 -1.30 -2.99 -8.18
N CYS A 237 -2.54 -3.35 -7.90
CA CYS A 237 -3.33 -2.83 -6.79
C CYS A 237 -3.74 -3.98 -5.88
N GLY A 238 -3.74 -3.75 -4.57
CA GLY A 238 -4.05 -4.77 -3.57
C GLY A 238 -2.93 -5.82 -3.37
N ALA A 239 -3.15 -6.86 -2.57
CA ALA A 239 -4.39 -7.14 -1.83
C ALA A 239 -4.58 -6.15 -0.66
N ASN A 240 -5.75 -5.52 -0.59
CA ASN A 240 -6.10 -4.65 0.53
C ASN A 240 -6.79 -5.50 1.59
N ALA A 241 -6.39 -5.36 2.86
CA ALA A 241 -7.02 -6.10 3.94
C ALA A 241 -7.96 -5.18 4.72
N LYS A 242 -9.21 -5.62 4.88
CA LYS A 242 -10.12 -5.02 5.84
C LYS A 242 -9.71 -5.45 7.24
N THR A 243 -9.32 -4.51 8.08
CA THR A 243 -9.15 -4.80 9.50
C THR A 243 -10.54 -4.84 10.13
N VAL A 244 -11.01 -6.05 10.45
CA VAL A 244 -12.18 -6.16 11.32
C VAL A 244 -11.72 -5.62 12.67
N PRO A 245 -12.33 -4.55 13.21
CA PRO A 245 -11.99 -4.09 14.55
C PRO A 245 -12.11 -5.31 15.46
N ALA A 246 -11.01 -5.70 16.10
CA ALA A 246 -11.07 -6.71 17.12
C ALA A 246 -12.09 -6.18 18.12
N ASN A 247 -13.29 -6.78 18.16
CA ASN A 247 -14.25 -6.44 19.17
C ASN A 247 -13.49 -6.62 20.47
N ALA A 248 -13.20 -5.52 21.15
CA ALA A 248 -12.85 -5.52 22.55
C ALA A 248 -14.11 -5.98 23.29
N LEU A 249 -14.52 -7.22 23.07
CA LEU A 249 -15.26 -7.96 24.05
C LEU A 249 -14.27 -8.11 25.19
N PRO A 250 -14.48 -7.44 26.34
CA PRO A 250 -14.00 -8.00 27.58
C PRO A 250 -14.71 -9.35 27.70
N GLY A 251 -14.15 -10.39 27.10
CA GLY A 251 -14.41 -11.72 27.59
C GLY A 251 -14.08 -11.64 29.07
N PRO A 252 -15.00 -12.02 29.98
CA PRO A 252 -14.66 -12.15 31.38
C PRO A 252 -13.67 -13.32 31.48
N ALA A 253 -12.41 -13.07 31.15
CA ALA A 253 -11.30 -13.85 31.67
C ALA A 253 -11.27 -13.52 33.16
N LEU A 254 -12.17 -14.19 33.89
CA LEU A 254 -12.19 -14.26 35.33
C LEU A 254 -10.74 -14.46 35.81
N PRO A 255 -10.16 -13.54 36.58
CA PRO A 255 -8.94 -13.83 37.30
C PRO A 255 -9.32 -14.72 38.49
N LEU A 256 -9.61 -16.00 38.22
CA LEU A 256 -9.74 -17.01 39.28
C LEU A 256 -8.43 -17.16 40.09
N SER A 257 -7.33 -16.57 39.63
CA SER A 257 -6.03 -16.53 40.29
C SER A 257 -5.87 -15.42 41.35
N ALA A 258 -6.73 -14.39 41.39
CA ALA A 258 -6.60 -13.32 42.39
C ALA A 258 -7.15 -13.70 43.78
N ALA A 259 -8.15 -14.59 43.83
CA ALA A 259 -8.71 -15.08 45.09
C ALA A 259 -7.76 -16.07 45.83
N ALA A 260 -6.90 -16.78 45.10
CA ALA A 260 -5.97 -17.74 45.69
C ALA A 260 -4.82 -17.06 46.47
N LEU A 261 -4.37 -15.87 46.07
CA LEU A 261 -3.26 -15.18 46.74
C LEU A 261 -3.68 -14.45 48.02
N VAL A 262 -4.95 -14.03 48.14
CA VAL A 262 -5.46 -13.45 49.40
C VAL A 262 -5.68 -14.53 50.47
N ALA A 263 -6.07 -15.74 50.07
CA ALA A 263 -6.25 -16.87 51.00
C ALA A 263 -4.91 -17.39 51.58
N VAL A 264 -3.81 -17.29 50.83
CA VAL A 264 -2.47 -17.71 51.30
C VAL A 264 -1.83 -16.65 52.21
N GLY A 265 -2.05 -15.36 51.95
CA GLY A 265 -1.52 -14.27 52.78
C GLY A 265 -2.10 -14.21 54.21
N LEU A 266 -3.32 -14.69 54.41
CA LEU A 266 -3.98 -14.69 55.73
C LEU A 266 -3.62 -15.88 56.63
N ARG A 267 -2.95 -16.92 56.13
CA ARG A 267 -2.54 -18.08 56.95
C ARG A 267 -1.16 -17.97 57.61
N PHE A 268 -0.37 -16.93 57.33
CA PHE A 268 0.99 -16.78 57.89
C PHE A 268 1.14 -15.73 59.00
N ARG A 269 0.06 -15.06 59.45
CA ARG A 269 0.10 -14.26 60.69
C ARG A 269 -0.39 -15.07 61.87
N ARG A 270 0.42 -16.05 62.33
CA ARG A 270 0.34 -16.53 63.72
C ARG A 270 1.22 -15.64 64.61
N PRO A 271 0.70 -15.15 65.75
CA PRO A 271 1.42 -14.24 66.64
C PRO A 271 2.50 -14.98 67.42
N VAL A 272 3.76 -14.54 67.29
CA VAL A 272 4.81 -14.82 68.28
C VAL A 272 4.59 -13.84 69.43
N LEU A 273 3.87 -14.31 70.44
CA LEU A 273 3.63 -13.58 71.68
C LEU A 273 3.70 -14.58 72.82
N HIS A 274 4.90 -14.87 73.31
CA HIS A 274 5.18 -15.40 74.65
C HIS A 274 6.69 -15.57 74.84
N ALA A 275 7.32 -14.64 75.56
CA ALA A 275 8.47 -14.90 76.47
C ALA A 275 9.08 -13.57 76.95
N LEU A 276 8.34 -12.80 77.75
CA LEU A 276 8.94 -11.80 78.64
C LEU A 276 8.21 -11.86 79.98
N THR A 277 8.54 -12.89 80.77
CA THR A 277 8.25 -12.91 82.20
C THR A 277 9.32 -13.68 82.94
N SER A 278 9.84 -13.03 83.99
CA SER A 278 10.52 -13.62 85.14
C SER A 278 12.03 -13.83 85.05
N ARG A 279 12.79 -12.86 85.58
CA ARG A 279 13.71 -13.11 86.70
C ARG A 279 14.09 -11.80 87.38
N SER A 280 13.35 -11.50 88.44
CA SER A 280 13.69 -10.56 89.51
C SER A 280 13.97 -11.37 90.78
N THR A 281 14.88 -10.84 91.60
CA THR A 281 15.15 -11.15 93.02
C THR A 281 15.74 -12.51 93.42
N ARG A 282 17.04 -12.50 93.74
CA ARG A 282 17.51 -12.68 95.13
C ARG A 282 18.94 -12.13 95.32
N ARG A 283 19.03 -10.99 96.00
CA ARG A 283 20.14 -10.65 96.91
C ARG A 283 19.61 -10.93 98.32
N GLY A 284 20.48 -11.53 99.12
CA GLY A 284 20.26 -11.96 100.51
C GLY A 284 21.45 -12.84 100.85
#